data_AF-A0A840F108-F1
#
_entry.id   AF-A0A840F108-F1
#
_cell.length_a   1.000
_cell.length_b   1.000
_cell.length_c   1.000
_cell.angle_alpha   90.00
_cell.angle_beta   90.00
_cell.angle_gamma   90.00
#
_symmetry.space_group_name_H-M   'P 1'
#
loop_
_entity.id
_entity.type
_entity.pdbx_description
1 polymer ?
#
loop_
_entity_poly.entity_id
_entity_poly.type
_entity_poly.pdbx_seq_one_letter_code
_entity_poly.pdbx_strand_id
1 'polypeptide(L)'
;MVFDLGAAMRKKAEFESARLMGFESRRRARAVRLLAGELGVDEAELLALVSALPEEQIPAAMAERAGASTDEVEPRFAVCLAQAHTALVAERGDPTPHRLA
;
A
#
# COMPACT_ATOMS: atom_id res chain seq x y z
N MET A 1 37.87 2.97 -19.06
CA MET A 1 36.40 2.88 -18.90
C MET A 1 35.95 4.18 -18.27
N VAL A 2 35.14 4.99 -18.96
CA VAL A 2 34.57 6.21 -18.38
C VAL A 2 33.34 5.80 -17.59
N PHE A 3 33.30 6.13 -16.30
CA PHE A 3 32.14 5.88 -15.45
C PHE A 3 31.07 6.93 -15.75
N ASP A 4 29.96 6.53 -16.38
CA ASP A 4 28.82 7.41 -16.61
C ASP A 4 27.96 7.48 -15.33
N LEU A 5 28.28 8.47 -14.49
CA LEU A 5 27.53 8.77 -13.28
C LEU A 5 26.05 9.06 -13.58
N GLY A 6 25.73 9.70 -14.72
CA GLY A 6 24.36 10.05 -15.08
C GLY A 6 23.51 8.82 -15.37
N ALA A 7 24.03 7.86 -16.13
CA ALA A 7 23.37 6.58 -16.37
C ALA A 7 23.19 5.78 -15.08
N ALA A 8 24.20 5.77 -14.21
CA ALA A 8 24.13 5.10 -12.91
C ALA A 8 23.05 5.71 -11.98
N MET A 9 22.95 7.05 -11.94
CA MET A 9 21.94 7.74 -11.13
C MET A 9 20.50 7.50 -11.64
N ARG A 10 20.28 7.48 -12.96
CA ARG A 10 18.95 7.17 -13.53
C ARG A 10 18.48 5.76 -13.19
N LYS A 11 19.36 4.76 -13.37
CA LYS A 11 19.05 3.37 -13.03
C LYS A 11 18.74 3.18 -11.54
N LYS A 12 19.44 3.91 -10.67
CA LYS A 12 19.16 3.92 -9.23
C LYS A 12 17.77 4.51 -8.95
N ALA A 13 17.42 5.64 -9.56
CA ALA A 13 16.12 6.28 -9.39
C ALA A 13 14.97 5.36 -9.82
N GLU A 14 15.08 4.72 -10.99
CA GLU A 14 14.07 3.76 -11.48
C GLU A 14 13.87 2.59 -10.49
N PHE A 15 14.97 2.05 -9.96
CA PHE A 15 14.91 0.96 -8.99
C PHE A 15 14.25 1.41 -7.67
N GLU A 16 14.59 2.59 -7.16
CA GLU A 16 13.98 3.13 -5.95
C GLU A 16 12.49 3.41 -6.14
N SER A 17 12.08 3.99 -7.28
CA SER A 17 10.66 4.19 -7.62
C SER A 17 9.89 2.86 -7.67
N ALA A 18 10.44 1.85 -8.34
CA ALA A 18 9.81 0.52 -8.40
C ALA A 18 9.71 -0.13 -7.02
N ARG A 19 10.72 0.03 -6.17
CA ARG A 19 10.71 -0.48 -4.79
C ARG A 19 9.61 0.18 -3.95
N LEU A 20 9.49 1.50 -4.03
CA LEU A 20 8.49 2.28 -3.29
C LEU A 20 7.07 1.94 -3.74
N MET A 21 6.80 1.97 -5.05
CA MET A 21 5.50 1.58 -5.62
C MET A 21 5.13 0.13 -5.26
N GLY A 22 6.11 -0.77 -5.29
CA GLY A 22 5.93 -2.16 -4.90
C GLY A 22 5.66 -2.35 -3.41
N PHE A 23 6.15 -1.46 -2.54
CA PHE A 23 5.84 -1.48 -1.12
C PHE A 23 4.44 -0.93 -0.85
N GLU A 24 4.09 0.21 -1.43
CA GLU A 24 2.77 0.84 -1.31
C GLU A 24 1.65 -0.09 -1.78
N SER A 25 1.82 -0.74 -2.93
CA SER A 25 0.85 -1.70 -3.46
C SER A 25 0.62 -2.86 -2.48
N ARG A 26 1.67 -3.37 -1.85
CA ARG A 26 1.56 -4.44 -0.83
C ARG A 26 0.92 -3.93 0.46
N ARG A 27 1.23 -2.71 0.87
CA ARG A 27 0.64 -2.07 2.05
C ARG A 27 -0.87 -1.99 1.89
N ARG A 28 -1.32 -1.47 0.75
CA ARG A 28 -2.74 -1.35 0.41
C ARG A 28 -3.42 -2.71 0.33
N ALA A 29 -2.82 -3.66 -0.38
CA ALA A 29 -3.37 -5.03 -0.47
C ALA A 29 -3.52 -5.70 0.90
N ARG A 30 -2.52 -5.58 1.78
CA ARG A 30 -2.59 -6.16 3.11
C ARG A 30 -3.61 -5.45 4.00
N ALA A 31 -3.70 -4.12 3.94
CA ALA A 31 -4.69 -3.36 4.69
C ALA A 31 -6.13 -3.73 4.29
N VAL A 32 -6.40 -3.87 2.99
CA VAL A 32 -7.70 -4.31 2.48
C VAL A 32 -8.05 -5.70 2.97
N ARG A 33 -7.11 -6.65 2.99
CA ARG A 33 -7.35 -8.01 3.50
C ARG A 33 -7.65 -8.02 5.00
N LEU A 34 -6.93 -7.22 5.78
CA LEU A 34 -7.20 -7.09 7.22
C LEU A 34 -8.62 -6.57 7.46
N LEU A 35 -8.98 -5.48 6.78
CA LEU A 35 -10.29 -4.87 6.92
C LEU A 35 -11.42 -5.76 6.36
N ALA A 36 -11.17 -6.50 5.28
CA ALA A 36 -12.12 -7.49 4.74
C ALA A 36 -12.44 -8.56 5.80
N GLY A 37 -11.43 -9.07 6.50
CA GLY A 37 -11.59 -10.01 7.61
C GLY A 37 -12.38 -9.41 8.78
N GLU A 38 -12.21 -8.13 9.08
CA GLU A 38 -12.99 -7.44 10.13
C GLU A 38 -14.46 -7.22 9.73
N LEU A 39 -14.73 -6.95 8.45
CA LEU A 39 -16.08 -6.70 7.93
C LEU A 39 -16.81 -7.97 7.49
N GLY A 40 -16.14 -9.12 7.43
CA GLY A 40 -16.71 -10.39 6.97
C GLY A 40 -17.04 -10.42 5.47
N VAL A 41 -16.34 -9.62 4.66
CA VAL A 41 -16.51 -9.53 3.21
C VAL A 41 -15.45 -10.38 2.50
N ASP A 42 -15.76 -10.90 1.31
CA ASP A 42 -14.81 -11.70 0.52
C ASP A 42 -13.55 -10.89 0.16
N GLU A 43 -12.38 -11.43 0.53
CA GLU A 43 -11.07 -10.82 0.25
C GLU A 43 -10.83 -10.69 -1.26
N ALA A 44 -11.29 -11.66 -2.07
CA ALA A 44 -10.99 -11.70 -3.50
C ALA A 44 -11.66 -10.55 -4.26
N GLU A 45 -12.92 -10.24 -3.93
CA GLU A 45 -13.65 -9.10 -4.52
C GLU A 45 -13.03 -7.75 -4.13
N LEU A 46 -12.51 -7.65 -2.91
CA LEU A 46 -11.95 -6.40 -2.39
C LEU A 46 -10.51 -6.14 -2.86
N LEU A 47 -9.73 -7.18 -3.13
CA LEU A 47 -8.38 -7.04 -3.70
C LEU A 47 -8.39 -6.36 -5.07
N ALA A 48 -9.45 -6.52 -5.87
CA ALA A 48 -9.61 -5.82 -7.13
C ALA A 48 -9.66 -4.28 -6.95
N LEU A 49 -10.17 -3.79 -5.82
CA LEU A 49 -10.25 -2.35 -5.51
C LEU A 49 -8.88 -1.71 -5.36
N VAL A 50 -7.88 -2.48 -4.90
CA VAL A 50 -6.51 -1.98 -4.68
C VAL A 50 -5.86 -1.54 -6.00
N SER A 51 -6.17 -2.25 -7.09
CA SER A 51 -5.67 -1.92 -8.42
C SER A 51 -6.56 -0.92 -9.16
N ALA A 52 -7.86 -0.90 -8.87
CA ALA A 52 -8.83 -0.09 -9.61
C ALA A 52 -9.01 1.33 -9.07
N LEU A 53 -8.81 1.54 -7.77
CA LEU A 53 -9.09 2.80 -7.09
C LEU A 53 -7.81 3.39 -6.47
N PRO A 54 -7.75 4.71 -6.23
CA PRO A 54 -6.74 5.30 -5.34
C PRO A 54 -7.05 4.98 -3.87
N GLU A 55 -6.05 5.12 -2.98
CA GLU A 55 -6.15 4.69 -1.56
C GLU A 55 -7.30 5.37 -0.82
N GLU A 56 -7.54 6.65 -1.11
CA GLU A 56 -8.56 7.49 -0.47
C GLU A 56 -9.99 7.07 -0.83
N GLN A 57 -10.17 6.37 -1.95
CA GLN A 57 -11.48 5.88 -2.41
C GLN A 57 -11.78 4.46 -1.95
N ILE A 58 -10.78 3.73 -1.43
CA ILE A 58 -10.97 2.35 -0.95
C ILE A 58 -11.99 2.29 0.19
N PRO A 59 -11.94 3.12 1.26
CA PRO A 59 -12.89 3.04 2.37
C PRO A 59 -14.35 3.16 1.92
N ALA A 60 -14.65 4.10 1.03
CA ALA A 60 -16.00 4.30 0.52
C ALA A 60 -16.49 3.08 -0.28
N ALA A 61 -15.65 2.52 -1.15
CA ALA A 61 -15.97 1.33 -1.94
C ALA A 61 -16.13 0.06 -1.08
N MET A 62 -15.40 -0.03 0.04
CA MET A 62 -15.53 -1.10 1.02
C MET A 62 -16.79 -0.96 1.87
N ALA A 63 -17.10 0.27 2.30
CA ALA A 63 -18.31 0.59 3.05
C ALA A 63 -19.58 0.23 2.25
N GLU A 64 -19.61 0.58 0.96
CA GLU A 64 -20.71 0.23 0.05
C GLU A 64 -20.95 -1.30 -0.01
N ARG A 65 -19.88 -2.10 -0.10
CA ARG A 65 -19.97 -3.57 -0.18
C ARG A 65 -20.34 -4.21 1.15
N ALA A 66 -19.86 -3.65 2.25
CA ALA A 66 -20.15 -4.13 3.60
C ALA A 66 -21.51 -3.67 4.12
N GLY A 67 -22.20 -2.77 3.41
CA GLY A 67 -23.43 -2.12 3.90
C GLY A 67 -23.19 -1.25 5.13
N ALA A 68 -21.97 -0.70 5.27
CA ALA A 68 -21.55 0.15 6.38
C ALA A 68 -21.43 1.62 5.95
N SER A 69 -21.26 2.52 6.92
CA SER A 69 -20.97 3.93 6.62
C SER A 69 -19.48 4.14 6.34
N THR A 70 -19.15 5.04 5.40
CA THR A 70 -17.75 5.41 5.14
C THR A 70 -17.06 5.94 6.39
N ASP A 71 -17.79 6.72 7.20
CA ASP A 71 -17.29 7.32 8.45
C ASP A 71 -16.88 6.25 9.49
N GLU A 72 -17.49 5.06 9.46
CA GLU A 72 -17.09 3.93 10.31
C GLU A 72 -15.89 3.17 9.75
N VAL A 73 -15.79 3.07 8.41
CA VAL A 73 -14.80 2.24 7.72
C VAL A 73 -13.46 2.97 7.57
N GLU A 74 -13.47 4.27 7.30
CA GLU A 74 -12.27 5.09 7.12
C GLU A 74 -11.28 5.04 8.31
N PRO A 75 -11.69 5.26 9.58
CA PRO A 75 -10.77 5.15 10.70
C PRO A 75 -10.23 3.73 10.89
N ARG A 76 -11.04 2.69 10.62
CA ARG A 76 -10.58 1.29 10.67
C ARG A 76 -9.55 1.01 9.59
N PHE A 77 -9.80 1.49 8.37
CA PHE A 77 -8.86 1.37 7.26
C PHE A 77 -7.52 2.03 7.57
N ALA A 78 -7.52 3.21 8.20
CA ALA A 78 -6.29 3.88 8.65
C ALA A 78 -5.49 3.03 9.66
N VAL A 79 -6.17 2.35 10.58
CA VAL A 79 -5.54 1.41 11.52
C VAL A 79 -4.96 0.20 10.77
N CYS A 80 -5.72 -0.40 9.86
CA CYS A 80 -5.25 -1.52 9.04
C CYS A 80 -4.03 -1.12 8.16
N LEU A 81 -3.97 0.11 7.66
CA LEU A 81 -2.81 0.64 6.93
C LEU A 81 -1.57 0.73 7.82
N ALA A 82 -1.70 1.22 9.04
CA ALA A 82 -0.60 1.31 10.00
C ALA A 82 -0.09 -0.08 10.42
N GLN A 83 -1.00 -1.03 10.62
CA GLN A 83 -0.66 -2.43 10.92
C GLN A 83 0.03 -3.08 9.73
N ALA A 84 -0.51 -2.93 8.52
CA ALA A 84 0.07 -3.45 7.28
C ALA A 84 1.48 -2.89 7.04
N HIS A 85 1.68 -1.59 7.29
CA HIS A 85 2.99 -0.96 7.21
C HIS A 85 3.99 -1.59 8.18
N THR A 86 3.63 -1.68 9.46
CA THR A 86 4.50 -2.27 10.51
C THR A 86 4.89 -3.71 10.15
N ALA A 87 3.93 -4.53 9.71
CA ALA A 87 4.19 -5.90 9.29
C ALA A 87 5.12 -5.97 8.07
N LEU A 88 4.92 -5.12 7.07
CA LEU A 88 5.75 -5.12 5.87
C LEU A 88 7.17 -4.63 6.13
N VAL A 89 7.34 -3.65 7.03
CA VAL A 89 8.67 -3.21 7.47
C VAL A 89 9.39 -4.34 8.18
N ALA A 90 8.71 -5.08 9.06
CA ALA A 90 9.30 -6.24 9.74
C ALA A 90 9.70 -7.36 8.77
N GLU A 91 8.89 -7.61 7.73
CA GLU A 91 9.13 -8.69 6.76
C GLU A 91 10.15 -8.33 5.67
N ARG A 92 10.22 -7.06 5.24
CA ARG A 92 10.96 -6.64 4.03
C ARG A 92 11.99 -5.54 4.27
N GLY A 93 12.03 -4.99 5.48
CA GLY A 93 12.81 -3.81 5.81
C GLY A 93 12.08 -2.51 5.50
N ASP A 94 12.61 -1.41 6.05
CA ASP A 94 12.06 -0.07 5.89
C ASP A 94 12.16 0.39 4.42
N PRO A 95 11.04 0.73 3.75
CA PRO A 95 11.06 1.23 2.38
C PRO A 95 11.62 2.66 2.28
N THR A 96 11.71 3.41 3.38
CA THR A 96 12.12 4.81 3.40
C THR A 96 13.49 4.98 2.75
N PRO A 97 13.61 5.82 1.71
CA PRO A 97 14.91 6.07 1.10
C PRO A 97 15.81 6.77 2.12
N HIS A 98 17.00 6.21 2.34
CA HIS A 98 18.03 6.92 3.09
C HIS A 98 18.41 8.17 2.30
N ARG A 99 18.06 9.35 2.83
CA ARG A 99 18.57 10.61 2.29
C ARG A 99 20.09 10.57 2.45
N LEU A 100 20.79 10.68 1.33
CA LEU A 100 22.22 11.01 1.37
C LEU A 100 22.30 12.44 1.92
N ALA A 101 22.75 12.56 3.17
CA ALA A 101 23.08 13.83 3.80
C ALA A 101 24.33 14.45 3.14
#